data_AF-A0A0W0DKY2-F1
#
_entry.id   AF-A0A0W0DKY2-F1
#
_cell.length_a   1.000
_cell.length_b   1.000
_cell.length_c   1.000
_cell.angle_alpha   90.00
_cell.angle_beta   90.00
_cell.angle_gamma   90.00
#
_symmetry.space_group_name_H-M   'P 1'
#
loop_
_entity.id
_entity.type
_entity.pdbx_description
1 polymer ?
#
loop_
_entity_poly.entity_id
_entity_poly.type
_entity_poly.pdbx_seq_one_letter_code
_entity_poly.pdbx_strand_id
1 'polypeptide(L)'
;TTNATNYQYSNLPLQLKEQGIIDKVTYSIYLNDTKSKYGSILFGAVDHSKYTGTLYTLPLVNSEYDVVNKPYELDITLNGIGYQSMSSNMTLYDQKVAALIDSGTTISEFPDEIVEVVAKQMNATVDPNGNGIRLAKCPSKKDNAKLLFNLGGALIYVDIKEFTTKVKGKCYLEIIPSGAESDLVILGDNFMRSVYTVFDLEANEVSIAQANFNSSLPAQIEEIKSTVPSAVKAPQYYNTFSAIASISSVTGDIFGPEATAYMAPPANVSNSSNSSNNSAVSLERRSYDNAATPLRLNSIILIGVAAILATIFM
;
A
#
# COMPACT_ATOMS: atom_id res chain seq x y z
N THR A 1 28.94 12.61 -29.63
CA THR A 1 27.60 13.23 -29.63
C THR A 1 26.69 12.43 -30.56
N THR A 2 26.10 11.34 -30.07
CA THR A 2 25.07 10.63 -30.82
C THR A 2 23.72 11.25 -30.45
N ASN A 3 23.26 12.17 -31.29
CA ASN A 3 21.84 12.58 -31.33
C ASN A 3 21.02 11.37 -31.77
N ALA A 4 20.75 10.44 -30.85
CA ALA A 4 19.68 9.49 -31.02
C ALA A 4 18.38 10.30 -30.87
N THR A 5 17.71 10.57 -31.99
CA THR A 5 16.34 11.06 -31.94
C THR A 5 15.50 9.95 -31.33
N ASN A 6 14.95 10.18 -30.13
CA ASN A 6 14.08 9.21 -29.47
C ASN A 6 12.94 8.82 -30.42
N TYR A 7 12.90 7.54 -30.80
CA TYR A 7 11.88 7.01 -31.69
C TYR A 7 10.68 6.53 -30.86
N GLN A 8 9.52 7.15 -31.07
CA GLN A 8 8.27 6.73 -30.44
C GLN A 8 7.53 5.76 -31.36
N TYR A 9 6.97 4.70 -30.78
CA TYR A 9 6.16 3.71 -31.46
C TYR A 9 5.04 3.23 -30.56
N SER A 10 3.95 2.76 -31.16
CA SER A 10 2.85 2.15 -30.42
C SER A 10 3.31 0.81 -29.85
N ASN A 11 3.37 0.72 -28.52
CA ASN A 11 3.64 -0.53 -27.80
C ASN A 11 2.46 -1.51 -27.95
N LEU A 12 2.58 -2.72 -27.38
CA LEU A 12 1.57 -3.77 -27.57
C LEU A 12 0.14 -3.34 -27.14
N PRO A 13 -0.12 -2.79 -25.93
CA PRO A 13 -1.46 -2.32 -25.58
C PRO A 13 -2.02 -1.26 -26.54
N LEU A 14 -1.19 -0.32 -27.00
CA LEU A 14 -1.60 0.70 -27.97
C LEU A 14 -1.96 0.06 -29.32
N GLN A 15 -1.15 -0.88 -29.80
CA GLN A 15 -1.40 -1.61 -31.05
C GLN A 15 -2.70 -2.40 -31.01
N LEU A 16 -3.02 -3.03 -29.87
CA LEU A 16 -4.29 -3.75 -29.70
C LEU A 16 -5.49 -2.80 -29.87
N LYS A 17 -5.40 -1.57 -29.34
CA LYS A 17 -6.46 -0.56 -29.54
C LYS A 17 -6.51 -0.06 -30.98
N GLU A 18 -5.36 0.26 -31.58
CA GLU A 18 -5.26 0.74 -32.97
C GLU A 18 -5.84 -0.27 -33.98
N GLN A 19 -5.74 -1.57 -33.67
CA GLN A 19 -6.31 -2.65 -34.47
C GLN A 19 -7.78 -2.97 -34.12
N GLY A 20 -8.37 -2.25 -33.17
CA GLY A 20 -9.76 -2.46 -32.74
C GLY A 20 -9.99 -3.76 -31.97
N ILE A 21 -8.95 -4.34 -31.37
CA ILE A 21 -9.04 -5.57 -30.55
C ILE A 21 -9.53 -5.25 -29.14
N ILE A 22 -9.20 -4.07 -28.62
CA ILE A 22 -9.67 -3.57 -27.32
C ILE A 22 -10.21 -2.15 -27.48
N ASP A 23 -11.28 -1.80 -26.74
CA ASP A 23 -11.88 -0.46 -26.77
C ASP A 23 -11.04 0.60 -26.04
N LYS A 24 -10.31 0.17 -25.00
CA LYS A 24 -9.46 1.04 -24.16
C LYS A 24 -8.10 0.40 -23.90
N VAL A 25 -7.02 1.18 -23.92
CA VAL A 25 -5.63 0.74 -23.64
C VAL A 25 -5.50 0.37 -22.17
N THR A 26 -5.98 -0.82 -21.86
CA THR A 26 -6.06 -1.36 -20.50
C THR A 26 -5.60 -2.81 -20.50
N TYR A 27 -5.09 -3.26 -19.36
CA TYR A 27 -4.86 -4.67 -19.12
C TYR A 27 -4.97 -4.99 -17.63
N SER A 28 -5.46 -6.18 -17.31
CA SER A 28 -5.51 -6.68 -15.95
C SER A 28 -4.54 -7.83 -15.74
N ILE A 29 -3.93 -7.89 -14.55
CA ILE A 29 -2.95 -8.91 -14.17
C ILE A 29 -3.43 -9.63 -12.92
N TYR A 30 -3.32 -10.96 -12.97
CA TYR A 30 -3.57 -11.85 -11.84
C TYR A 30 -2.47 -12.92 -11.81
N LEU A 31 -1.54 -12.82 -10.85
CA LEU A 31 -0.40 -13.75 -10.77
C LEU A 31 -0.73 -15.09 -10.12
N ASN A 32 -1.88 -15.19 -9.46
CA ASN A 32 -2.38 -16.37 -8.77
C ASN A 32 -1.54 -16.79 -7.55
N ASP A 33 -2.01 -17.79 -6.80
CA ASP A 33 -1.35 -18.26 -5.59
C ASP A 33 0.01 -18.91 -5.86
N THR A 34 0.87 -19.02 -4.85
CA THR A 34 2.25 -19.53 -4.96
C THR A 34 2.37 -21.00 -5.37
N LYS A 35 1.28 -21.79 -5.34
CA LYS A 35 1.25 -23.18 -5.80
C LYS A 35 0.66 -23.32 -7.20
N SER A 36 0.06 -22.26 -7.74
CA SER A 36 -0.48 -22.24 -9.09
C SER A 36 0.64 -22.12 -10.13
N LYS A 37 0.52 -22.88 -11.21
CA LYS A 37 1.51 -22.87 -12.31
C LYS A 37 1.39 -21.65 -13.22
N TYR A 38 0.22 -21.03 -13.26
CA TYR A 38 -0.13 -19.99 -14.20
C TYR A 38 -0.91 -18.87 -13.51
N GLY A 39 -0.55 -17.64 -13.86
CA GLY A 39 -1.41 -16.47 -13.74
C GLY A 39 -2.16 -16.21 -15.03
N SER A 40 -2.70 -15.00 -15.17
CA SER A 40 -3.37 -14.54 -16.37
C SER A 40 -3.18 -13.04 -16.56
N ILE A 41 -3.16 -12.63 -17.83
CA ILE A 41 -3.30 -11.25 -18.26
C ILE A 41 -4.51 -11.16 -19.19
N LEU A 42 -5.34 -10.14 -19.03
CA LEU A 42 -6.42 -9.82 -19.97
C LEU A 42 -6.20 -8.41 -20.51
N PHE A 43 -6.23 -8.25 -21.82
CA PHE A 43 -6.18 -6.92 -22.45
C PHE A 43 -7.61 -6.43 -22.67
N GLY A 44 -7.91 -5.20 -22.30
CA GLY A 44 -9.24 -4.60 -22.51
C GLY A 44 -10.34 -5.13 -21.60
N ALA A 45 -10.05 -5.92 -20.56
CA ALA A 45 -11.08 -6.59 -19.76
C ALA A 45 -10.69 -6.79 -18.28
N VAL A 46 -11.73 -6.94 -17.45
CA VAL A 46 -11.65 -7.31 -16.02
C VAL A 46 -12.30 -8.68 -15.81
N ASP A 47 -11.75 -9.51 -14.91
CA ASP A 47 -12.37 -10.75 -14.45
C ASP A 47 -12.79 -10.62 -12.98
N HIS A 48 -14.09 -10.43 -12.76
CA HIS A 48 -14.67 -10.23 -11.43
C HIS A 48 -14.55 -11.45 -10.52
N SER A 49 -14.23 -12.63 -11.06
CA SER A 49 -13.99 -13.83 -10.26
C SER A 49 -12.64 -13.82 -9.54
N LYS A 50 -11.68 -12.98 -9.99
CA LYS A 50 -10.28 -13.00 -9.55
C LYS A 50 -9.95 -12.07 -8.40
N TYR A 51 -10.94 -11.35 -7.88
CA TYR A 51 -10.78 -10.52 -6.70
C TYR A 51 -11.94 -10.66 -5.72
N THR A 52 -11.70 -10.20 -4.50
CA THR A 52 -12.71 -10.11 -3.44
C THR A 52 -12.82 -8.66 -2.96
N GLY A 53 -13.99 -8.30 -2.45
CA GLY A 53 -14.24 -6.95 -1.96
C GLY A 53 -14.33 -5.91 -3.07
N THR A 54 -13.94 -4.68 -2.73
CA THR A 54 -14.06 -3.52 -3.62
C THR A 54 -12.82 -3.38 -4.50
N LEU A 55 -13.05 -3.14 -5.80
CA LEU A 55 -12.00 -2.76 -6.74
C LEU A 55 -11.76 -1.25 -6.64
N TYR A 56 -10.65 -0.86 -6.00
CA TYR A 56 -10.33 0.53 -5.76
C TYR A 56 -9.41 1.10 -6.83
N THR A 57 -9.80 2.22 -7.43
CA THR A 57 -8.99 2.97 -8.41
C THR A 57 -8.12 4.00 -7.70
N LEU A 58 -6.85 4.06 -8.07
CA LEU A 58 -5.86 5.06 -7.66
C LEU A 58 -5.29 5.76 -8.90
N PRO A 59 -4.96 7.06 -8.82
CA PRO A 59 -4.22 7.72 -9.88
C PRO A 59 -2.75 7.28 -9.88
N LEU A 60 -2.14 7.25 -11.05
CA LEU A 60 -0.69 7.18 -11.17
C LEU A 60 -0.07 8.49 -10.67
N VAL A 61 1.06 8.37 -9.97
CA VAL A 61 1.85 9.51 -9.51
C VAL A 61 3.06 9.72 -10.41
N ASN A 62 3.51 10.97 -10.51
CA ASN A 62 4.71 11.30 -11.27
C ASN A 62 5.88 11.42 -10.29
N SER A 63 6.58 10.30 -10.07
CA SER A 63 7.84 10.23 -9.31
C SER A 63 8.96 11.03 -9.98
N GLU A 64 8.95 11.06 -11.30
CA GLU A 64 9.97 11.69 -12.16
C GLU A 64 9.54 13.05 -12.70
N TYR A 65 8.80 13.80 -11.87
CA TYR A 65 8.23 15.12 -12.21
C TYR A 65 9.26 16.16 -12.66
N ASP A 66 10.52 16.00 -12.23
CA ASP A 66 11.65 16.85 -12.62
C ASP A 66 12.11 16.59 -14.07
N VAL A 67 11.77 15.42 -14.62
CA VAL A 67 12.18 14.96 -15.95
C VAL A 67 11.01 15.01 -16.94
N VAL A 68 9.79 14.71 -16.49
CA VAL A 68 8.60 14.59 -17.33
C VAL A 68 7.37 15.26 -16.70
N ASN A 69 6.46 15.76 -17.56
CA ASN A 69 5.24 16.44 -17.09
C ASN A 69 4.05 15.51 -16.81
N LYS A 70 4.18 14.21 -17.09
CA LYS A 70 3.11 13.22 -16.90
C LYS A 70 3.72 11.92 -16.37
N PRO A 71 2.99 11.16 -15.54
CA PRO A 71 3.41 9.80 -15.19
C PRO A 71 3.69 8.99 -16.46
N TYR A 72 4.85 8.35 -16.52
CA TYR A 72 5.16 7.34 -17.53
C TYR A 72 5.48 5.97 -16.91
N GLU A 73 5.66 5.94 -15.58
CA GLU A 73 5.80 4.73 -14.78
C GLU A 73 4.47 4.39 -14.10
N LEU A 74 4.31 3.14 -13.65
CA LEU A 74 3.08 2.62 -13.05
C LEU A 74 3.06 2.81 -11.54
N ASP A 75 3.50 4.00 -11.11
CA ASP A 75 3.66 4.34 -9.71
C ASP A 75 2.33 4.76 -9.09
N ILE A 76 2.03 4.22 -7.92
CA ILE A 76 0.91 4.64 -7.09
C ILE A 76 1.39 5.15 -5.74
N THR A 77 0.50 5.78 -4.97
CA THR A 77 0.83 6.20 -3.60
C THR A 77 0.70 5.03 -2.63
N LEU A 78 1.78 4.69 -1.94
CA LEU A 78 1.77 3.88 -0.71
C LEU A 78 1.73 4.83 0.49
N ASN A 79 0.63 4.81 1.24
CA ASN A 79 0.40 5.66 2.41
C ASN A 79 1.00 5.08 3.71
N GLY A 80 1.29 3.79 3.73
CA GLY A 80 1.85 3.14 4.90
C GLY A 80 1.84 1.62 4.84
N ILE A 81 2.58 1.03 5.77
CA ILE A 81 2.72 -0.41 5.97
C ILE A 81 2.37 -0.71 7.41
N GLY A 82 1.68 -1.83 7.66
CA GLY A 82 1.46 -2.31 9.01
C GLY A 82 1.51 -3.81 9.12
N TYR A 83 1.46 -4.25 10.37
CA TYR A 83 1.51 -5.64 10.76
C TYR A 83 0.33 -5.93 11.69
N GLN A 84 -0.47 -6.92 11.33
CA GLN A 84 -1.60 -7.39 12.12
C GLN A 84 -1.34 -8.83 12.55
N SER A 85 -1.43 -9.08 13.86
CA SER A 85 -1.40 -10.40 14.46
C SER A 85 -2.66 -10.62 15.31
N MET A 86 -2.84 -11.82 15.86
CA MET A 86 -3.94 -12.07 16.80
C MET A 86 -3.88 -11.22 18.07
N SER A 87 -2.67 -10.80 18.48
CA SER A 87 -2.44 -10.10 19.75
C SER A 87 -2.34 -8.59 19.60
N SER A 88 -1.98 -8.09 18.43
CA SER A 88 -1.71 -6.67 18.22
C SER A 88 -1.72 -6.28 16.75
N ASN A 89 -2.08 -5.03 16.51
CA ASN A 89 -1.82 -4.29 15.28
C ASN A 89 -0.63 -3.36 15.54
N MET A 90 0.21 -3.15 14.52
CA MET A 90 1.40 -2.32 14.62
C MET A 90 1.63 -1.59 13.29
N THR A 91 1.67 -0.26 13.35
CA THR A 91 2.11 0.55 12.22
C THR A 91 3.62 0.37 12.03
N LEU A 92 4.02 -0.05 10.83
CA LEU A 92 5.43 -0.25 10.47
C LEU A 92 6.00 0.98 9.77
N TYR A 93 5.19 1.64 8.95
CA TYR A 93 5.54 2.84 8.19
C TYR A 93 4.26 3.64 7.90
N ASP A 94 4.31 4.97 7.95
CA ASP A 94 3.12 5.84 7.91
C ASP A 94 3.31 7.13 7.10
N GLN A 95 4.39 7.19 6.32
CA GLN A 95 4.66 8.28 5.38
C GLN A 95 4.27 7.86 3.97
N LYS A 96 4.01 8.84 3.10
CA LYS A 96 3.71 8.55 1.69
C LYS A 96 5.00 8.32 0.91
N VAL A 97 4.99 7.32 0.05
CA VAL A 97 6.05 7.05 -0.92
C VAL A 97 5.44 6.62 -2.26
N ALA A 98 6.11 6.93 -3.36
CA ALA A 98 5.76 6.39 -4.67
C ALA A 98 6.15 4.91 -4.74
N ALA A 99 5.24 4.07 -5.24
CA ALA A 99 5.42 2.64 -5.33
C ALA A 99 5.08 2.14 -6.74
N LEU A 100 6.09 1.68 -7.47
CA LEU A 100 5.96 1.02 -8.76
C LEU A 100 5.35 -0.37 -8.57
N ILE A 101 4.29 -0.68 -9.31
CA ILE A 101 3.75 -2.05 -9.38
C ILE A 101 4.46 -2.77 -10.53
N ASP A 102 5.31 -3.75 -10.21
CA ASP A 102 6.23 -4.34 -11.19
C ASP A 102 6.17 -5.86 -11.25
N SER A 103 5.53 -6.39 -12.30
CA SER A 103 5.51 -7.83 -12.58
C SER A 103 6.86 -8.38 -13.09
N GLY A 104 7.84 -7.51 -13.35
CA GLY A 104 9.20 -7.86 -13.73
C GLY A 104 10.14 -8.11 -12.54
N THR A 105 9.71 -7.75 -11.33
CA THR A 105 10.52 -7.85 -10.11
C THR A 105 10.02 -8.98 -9.21
N THR A 106 10.93 -9.87 -8.77
CA THR A 106 10.53 -11.03 -7.95
C THR A 106 10.22 -10.68 -6.50
N ILE A 107 11.08 -9.85 -5.88
CA ILE A 107 11.00 -9.49 -4.47
C ILE A 107 10.83 -7.98 -4.38
N SER A 108 9.89 -7.52 -3.55
CA SER A 108 9.68 -6.08 -3.38
C SER A 108 10.90 -5.36 -2.79
N GLU A 109 11.27 -4.24 -3.42
CA GLU A 109 12.43 -3.41 -3.07
C GLU A 109 11.94 -2.09 -2.47
N PHE A 110 12.61 -1.61 -1.43
CA PHE A 110 12.23 -0.42 -0.68
C PHE A 110 13.47 0.42 -0.38
N PRO A 111 13.35 1.75 -0.31
CA PRO A 111 14.41 2.62 0.17
C PRO A 111 14.96 2.13 1.52
N ASP A 112 16.28 2.17 1.67
CA ASP A 112 16.99 1.63 2.83
C ASP A 112 16.39 2.13 4.16
N GLU A 113 16.02 3.41 4.23
CA GLU A 113 15.36 4.00 5.42
C GLU A 113 14.04 3.30 5.78
N ILE A 114 13.21 2.98 4.79
CA ILE A 114 11.94 2.28 5.03
C ILE A 114 12.22 0.87 5.53
N VAL A 115 13.18 0.16 4.93
CA VAL A 115 13.57 -1.20 5.37
C VAL A 115 14.07 -1.19 6.81
N GLU A 116 14.91 -0.21 7.18
CA GLU A 116 15.41 -0.05 8.54
C GLU A 116 14.31 0.27 9.54
N VAL A 117 13.38 1.17 9.18
CA VAL A 117 12.23 1.52 10.02
C VAL A 117 11.33 0.30 10.25
N VAL A 118 10.98 -0.44 9.19
CA VAL A 118 10.19 -1.67 9.29
C VAL A 118 10.89 -2.71 10.16
N ALA A 119 12.19 -2.94 9.94
CA ALA A 119 12.98 -3.88 10.73
C ALA A 119 12.98 -3.52 12.21
N LYS A 120 13.19 -2.24 12.53
CA LYS A 120 13.18 -1.74 13.91
C LYS A 120 11.83 -1.94 14.57
N GLN A 121 10.73 -1.58 13.91
CA GLN A 121 9.37 -1.76 14.47
C GLN A 121 9.07 -3.24 14.75
N MET A 122 9.52 -4.14 13.88
CA MET A 122 9.35 -5.58 14.06
C MET A 122 10.33 -6.23 15.05
N ASN A 123 11.18 -5.43 15.73
CA ASN A 123 12.29 -5.93 16.55
C ASN A 123 13.14 -6.98 15.80
N ALA A 124 13.44 -6.67 14.54
CA ALA A 124 14.15 -7.47 13.57
C ALA A 124 15.41 -6.73 13.09
N THR A 125 16.22 -7.36 12.24
CA THR A 125 17.47 -6.78 11.73
C THR A 125 17.57 -6.94 10.22
N VAL A 126 18.01 -5.92 9.50
CA VAL A 126 18.31 -6.03 8.06
C VAL A 126 19.49 -7.00 7.86
N ASP A 127 19.37 -7.93 6.92
CA ASP A 127 20.44 -8.89 6.61
C ASP A 127 21.49 -8.27 5.69
N PRO A 128 22.78 -8.25 6.09
CA PRO A 128 23.83 -7.62 5.30
C PRO A 128 24.15 -8.37 3.99
N ASN A 129 23.60 -9.58 3.79
CA ASN A 129 23.77 -10.33 2.54
C ASN A 129 22.60 -10.13 1.56
N GLY A 130 21.69 -9.18 1.84
CA GLY A 130 20.58 -8.85 0.94
C GLY A 130 19.40 -9.82 0.99
N ASN A 131 19.28 -10.66 2.02
CA ASN A 131 18.12 -11.57 2.15
C ASN A 131 16.84 -10.87 2.65
N GLY A 132 16.89 -9.58 2.98
CA GLY A 132 15.77 -8.81 3.55
C GLY A 132 15.83 -8.67 5.06
N ILE A 133 14.67 -8.54 5.71
CA ILE A 133 14.56 -8.27 7.15
C ILE A 133 14.53 -9.59 7.93
N ARG A 134 15.59 -9.88 8.67
CA ARG A 134 15.71 -11.10 9.48
C ARG A 134 14.79 -11.04 10.70
N LEU A 135 13.77 -11.90 10.70
CA LEU A 135 12.81 -12.02 11.81
C LEU A 135 13.41 -12.78 12.99
N ALA A 136 13.03 -12.38 14.22
CA ALA A 136 13.42 -13.07 15.45
C ALA A 136 12.88 -14.51 15.51
N LYS A 137 11.68 -14.73 14.95
CA LYS A 137 11.01 -16.02 14.88
C LYS A 137 10.42 -16.25 13.49
N CYS A 138 10.61 -17.45 12.97
CA CYS A 138 9.93 -17.88 11.74
C CYS A 138 8.41 -17.96 11.94
N PRO A 139 7.60 -17.43 11.00
CA PRO A 139 6.17 -17.67 10.97
C PRO A 139 5.87 -19.17 10.96
N SER A 140 4.94 -19.58 11.82
CA SER A 140 4.52 -20.99 11.90
C SER A 140 3.42 -21.30 10.87
N LYS A 141 3.13 -22.59 10.63
CA LYS A 141 1.98 -22.96 9.78
C LYS A 141 0.64 -22.43 10.29
N LYS A 142 0.51 -22.25 11.61
CA LYS A 142 -0.70 -21.72 12.26
C LYS A 142 -0.69 -20.19 12.36
N ASP A 143 0.40 -19.56 11.93
CA ASP A 143 0.48 -18.11 11.90
C ASP A 143 -0.48 -17.56 10.85
N ASN A 144 -1.28 -16.58 11.26
CA ASN A 144 -2.25 -15.89 10.44
C ASN A 144 -1.96 -14.39 10.40
N ALA A 145 -0.78 -13.96 10.87
CA ALA A 145 -0.39 -12.58 10.82
C ALA A 145 -0.31 -12.06 9.38
N LYS A 146 -0.66 -10.80 9.20
CA LYS A 146 -0.74 -10.12 7.91
C LYS A 146 0.19 -8.91 7.90
N LEU A 147 0.85 -8.71 6.76
CA LEU A 147 1.30 -7.38 6.37
C LEU A 147 0.12 -6.65 5.72
N LEU A 148 0.03 -5.35 5.98
CA LEU A 148 -0.96 -4.48 5.38
C LEU A 148 -0.24 -3.42 4.57
N PHE A 149 -0.74 -3.17 3.36
CA PHE A 149 -0.32 -2.07 2.52
C PHE A 149 -1.50 -1.12 2.36
N ASN A 150 -1.36 0.12 2.82
CA ASN A 150 -2.37 1.15 2.63
C ASN A 150 -2.07 1.89 1.32
N LEU A 151 -2.90 1.67 0.32
CA LEU A 151 -2.78 2.28 -1.00
C LEU A 151 -3.92 3.26 -1.18
N GLY A 152 -3.69 4.55 -0.94
CA GLY A 152 -4.73 5.58 -1.09
C GLY A 152 -5.99 5.31 -0.27
N GLY A 153 -5.87 4.67 0.91
CA GLY A 153 -6.99 4.24 1.74
C GLY A 153 -7.56 2.86 1.39
N ALA A 154 -7.10 2.21 0.32
CA ALA A 154 -7.38 0.81 0.05
C ALA A 154 -6.38 -0.07 0.82
N LEU A 155 -6.87 -0.83 1.80
CA LEU A 155 -6.04 -1.76 2.57
C LEU A 155 -5.93 -3.10 1.85
N ILE A 156 -4.71 -3.48 1.48
CA ILE A 156 -4.38 -4.81 0.96
C ILE A 156 -3.73 -5.63 2.07
N TYR A 157 -4.23 -6.84 2.28
CA TYR A 157 -3.75 -7.75 3.32
C TYR A 157 -2.95 -8.86 2.67
N VAL A 158 -1.69 -9.02 3.11
CA VAL A 158 -0.83 -10.11 2.64
C VAL A 158 -0.47 -11.01 3.81
N ASP A 159 -0.58 -12.32 3.63
CA ASP A 159 -0.10 -13.24 4.65
C ASP A 159 1.42 -13.10 4.81
N ILE A 160 1.89 -12.90 6.05
CA ILE A 160 3.33 -12.74 6.31
C ILE A 160 4.14 -13.92 5.77
N LYS A 161 3.55 -15.12 5.69
CA LYS A 161 4.20 -16.31 5.12
C LYS A 161 4.50 -16.16 3.64
N GLU A 162 3.67 -15.45 2.87
CA GLU A 162 3.89 -15.21 1.43
C GLU A 162 4.99 -14.16 1.20
N PHE A 163 5.30 -13.35 2.23
CA PHE A 163 6.41 -12.41 2.24
C PHE A 163 7.64 -12.92 3.00
N THR A 164 7.67 -14.19 3.43
CA THR A 164 8.77 -14.70 4.25
C THR A 164 9.45 -15.90 3.58
N THR A 165 10.77 -15.79 3.41
CA THR A 165 11.60 -16.90 2.97
C THR A 165 12.46 -17.47 4.10
N LYS A 166 12.90 -18.72 3.95
CA LYS A 166 13.73 -19.42 4.93
C LYS A 166 15.09 -19.78 4.34
N VAL A 167 16.14 -19.13 4.83
CA VAL A 167 17.53 -19.36 4.42
C VAL A 167 18.32 -19.93 5.60
N LYS A 168 18.86 -21.14 5.44
CA LYS A 168 19.70 -21.83 6.46
C LYS A 168 19.07 -21.85 7.87
N GLY A 169 17.75 -22.07 7.95
CA GLY A 169 17.04 -22.14 9.23
C GLY A 169 16.54 -20.80 9.78
N LYS A 170 16.98 -19.67 9.21
CA LYS A 170 16.55 -18.31 9.58
C LYS A 170 15.46 -17.84 8.62
N CYS A 171 14.57 -16.97 9.09
CA CYS A 171 13.49 -16.43 8.28
C CYS A 171 13.69 -14.94 8.02
N TYR A 172 13.39 -14.54 6.80
CA TYR A 172 13.58 -13.19 6.31
C TYR A 172 12.30 -12.73 5.65
N LEU A 173 11.83 -11.54 6.05
CA LEU A 173 10.80 -10.84 5.30
C LEU A 173 11.43 -10.30 4.02
N GLU A 174 10.84 -10.64 2.88
CA GLU A 174 11.25 -10.28 1.52
C GLU A 174 10.85 -8.83 1.20
N ILE A 175 11.30 -7.93 2.06
CA ILE A 175 11.37 -6.49 1.87
C ILE A 175 12.86 -6.19 1.87
N ILE A 176 13.43 -5.91 0.69
CA ILE A 176 14.88 -5.74 0.52
C ILE A 176 15.22 -4.27 0.25
N PRO A 177 16.44 -3.82 0.62
CA PRO A 177 16.90 -2.48 0.28
C PRO A 177 17.05 -2.31 -1.23
N SER A 178 16.52 -1.24 -1.79
CA SER A 178 16.70 -0.82 -3.20
C SER A 178 18.12 -0.27 -3.46
N GLY A 179 18.86 0.05 -2.40
CA GLY A 179 20.19 0.65 -2.47
C GLY A 179 20.14 2.18 -2.39
N ALA A 180 21.29 2.77 -2.05
CA ALA A 180 21.41 4.17 -1.60
C ALA A 180 20.97 5.27 -2.60
N GLU A 181 20.66 4.92 -3.85
CA GLU A 181 20.34 5.87 -4.92
C GLU A 181 18.87 5.79 -5.39
N SER A 182 18.02 4.99 -4.73
CA SER A 182 16.62 4.80 -5.12
C SER A 182 15.65 5.13 -3.99
N ASP A 183 14.87 6.19 -4.19
CA ASP A 183 13.80 6.63 -3.31
C ASP A 183 12.44 5.99 -3.64
N LEU A 184 12.40 5.11 -4.65
CA LEU A 184 11.19 4.45 -5.12
C LEU A 184 11.01 3.08 -4.48
N VAL A 185 9.77 2.77 -4.11
CA VAL A 185 9.37 1.42 -3.75
C VAL A 185 9.03 0.64 -5.02
N ILE A 186 9.49 -0.60 -5.14
CA ILE A 186 9.07 -1.54 -6.17
C ILE A 186 8.28 -2.65 -5.48
N LEU A 187 7.00 -2.79 -5.84
CA LEU A 187 6.11 -3.86 -5.39
C LEU A 187 6.14 -5.00 -6.41
N GLY A 188 6.96 -6.00 -6.13
CA GLY A 188 7.18 -7.16 -7.00
C GLY A 188 6.15 -8.27 -6.85
N ASP A 189 6.48 -9.44 -7.41
CA ASP A 189 5.67 -10.67 -7.42
C ASP A 189 5.12 -11.06 -6.03
N ASN A 190 5.95 -10.94 -4.98
CA ASN A 190 5.53 -11.27 -3.62
C ASN A 190 4.36 -10.41 -3.12
N PHE A 191 4.29 -9.13 -3.53
CA PHE A 191 3.12 -8.27 -3.36
C PHE A 191 2.03 -8.60 -4.38
N MET A 192 2.37 -8.60 -5.67
CA MET A 192 1.41 -8.65 -6.78
C MET A 192 0.56 -9.93 -6.78
N ARG A 193 1.06 -11.05 -6.26
CA ARG A 193 0.26 -12.28 -6.08
C ARG A 193 -0.93 -12.10 -5.15
N SER A 194 -0.86 -11.16 -4.22
CA SER A 194 -1.93 -10.89 -3.26
C SER A 194 -3.02 -9.98 -3.81
N VAL A 195 -2.83 -9.43 -5.01
CA VAL A 195 -3.75 -8.47 -5.61
C VAL A 195 -4.18 -8.87 -7.01
N TYR A 196 -5.34 -8.35 -7.39
CA TYR A 196 -5.77 -8.25 -8.77
C TYR A 196 -5.63 -6.79 -9.18
N THR A 197 -4.95 -6.54 -10.31
CA THR A 197 -4.70 -5.17 -10.79
C THR A 197 -5.29 -4.97 -12.19
N VAL A 198 -5.77 -3.76 -12.47
CA VAL A 198 -6.19 -3.28 -13.79
C VAL A 198 -5.46 -1.98 -14.07
N PHE A 199 -4.59 -1.97 -15.06
CA PHE A 199 -3.86 -0.79 -15.50
C PHE A 199 -4.65 -0.10 -16.60
N ASP A 200 -4.97 1.17 -16.40
CA ASP A 200 -5.68 2.03 -17.36
C ASP A 200 -4.73 3.12 -17.85
N LEU A 201 -4.07 2.85 -18.98
CA LEU A 201 -3.01 3.71 -19.51
C LEU A 201 -3.55 5.00 -20.14
N GLU A 202 -4.84 5.05 -20.48
CA GLU A 202 -5.47 6.27 -20.99
C GLU A 202 -5.88 7.21 -19.86
N ALA A 203 -6.35 6.66 -18.74
CA ALA A 203 -6.72 7.44 -17.56
C ALA A 203 -5.52 7.79 -16.65
N ASN A 204 -4.38 7.11 -16.82
CA ASN A 204 -3.27 7.11 -15.85
C ASN A 204 -3.75 6.69 -14.47
N GLU A 205 -4.45 5.55 -14.42
CA GLU A 205 -5.02 4.99 -13.20
C GLU A 205 -4.69 3.50 -13.07
N VAL A 206 -4.64 3.01 -11.85
CA VAL A 206 -4.62 1.58 -11.54
C VAL A 206 -5.80 1.26 -10.63
N SER A 207 -6.57 0.23 -10.99
CA SER A 207 -7.56 -0.35 -10.09
C SER A 207 -7.02 -1.61 -9.43
N ILE A 208 -7.16 -1.73 -8.11
CA ILE A 208 -6.57 -2.78 -7.30
C ILE A 208 -7.56 -3.34 -6.28
N ALA A 209 -7.53 -4.65 -6.09
CA ALA A 209 -8.32 -5.37 -5.10
C ALA A 209 -7.55 -6.57 -4.55
N GLN A 210 -8.00 -7.12 -3.43
CA GLN A 210 -7.46 -8.37 -2.89
C GLN A 210 -7.71 -9.53 -3.87
N ALA A 211 -6.66 -10.27 -4.23
CA ALA A 211 -6.75 -11.45 -5.09
C ALA A 211 -7.69 -12.51 -4.49
N ASN A 212 -8.45 -13.17 -5.36
CA ASN A 212 -9.31 -14.30 -5.01
C ASN A 212 -8.72 -15.61 -5.53
N PHE A 213 -8.19 -16.42 -4.61
CA PHE A 213 -7.59 -17.72 -4.95
C PHE A 213 -8.61 -18.86 -5.06
N ASN A 214 -9.92 -18.59 -4.99
CA ASN A 214 -10.94 -19.62 -5.19
C ASN A 214 -11.03 -20.01 -6.67
N SER A 215 -10.23 -21.02 -7.05
CA SER A 215 -10.15 -21.56 -8.41
C SER A 215 -11.42 -22.29 -8.89
N SER A 216 -12.40 -22.49 -8.02
CA SER A 216 -13.68 -23.13 -8.39
C SER A 216 -14.69 -22.16 -8.99
N LEU A 217 -14.45 -20.85 -8.91
CA LEU A 217 -15.34 -19.85 -9.47
C LEU A 217 -15.21 -19.79 -11.00
N PRO A 218 -16.33 -19.75 -11.75
CA PRO A 218 -16.27 -19.50 -13.19
C PRO A 218 -15.76 -18.08 -13.45
N ALA A 219 -15.03 -17.90 -14.55
CA ALA A 219 -14.57 -16.59 -14.98
C ALA A 219 -15.76 -15.66 -15.23
N GLN A 220 -15.66 -14.42 -14.79
CA GLN A 220 -16.68 -13.37 -14.95
C GLN A 220 -16.03 -12.18 -15.65
N ILE A 221 -15.77 -12.36 -16.95
CA ILE A 221 -15.04 -11.39 -17.76
C ILE A 221 -15.99 -10.32 -18.27
N GLU A 222 -15.67 -9.05 -18.00
CA GLU A 222 -16.35 -7.87 -18.53
C GLU A 222 -15.36 -6.98 -19.31
N GLU A 223 -15.79 -6.51 -20.48
CA GLU A 223 -15.01 -5.62 -21.34
C GLU A 223 -14.95 -4.19 -20.78
N ILE A 224 -13.78 -3.57 -20.85
CA ILE A 224 -13.54 -2.19 -20.42
C ILE A 224 -13.71 -1.26 -21.62
N LYS A 225 -14.88 -0.60 -21.70
CA LYS A 225 -15.20 0.32 -22.81
C LYS A 225 -14.78 1.76 -22.57
N SER A 226 -14.95 2.24 -21.34
CA SER A 226 -14.72 3.65 -20.99
C SER A 226 -14.09 3.80 -19.61
N THR A 227 -14.68 3.21 -18.58
CA THR A 227 -14.13 3.11 -17.23
C THR A 227 -14.05 1.65 -16.83
N VAL A 228 -13.13 1.31 -15.92
CA VAL A 228 -13.04 -0.06 -15.37
C VAL A 228 -14.37 -0.41 -14.67
N PRO A 229 -15.09 -1.46 -15.13
CA PRO A 229 -16.37 -1.83 -14.53
C PRO A 229 -16.26 -2.16 -13.04
N SER A 230 -17.27 -1.75 -12.27
CA SER A 230 -17.36 -1.95 -10.81
C SER A 230 -16.24 -1.34 -9.97
N ALA A 231 -15.28 -0.63 -10.57
CA ALA A 231 -14.24 0.06 -9.84
C ALA A 231 -14.75 1.38 -9.24
N VAL A 232 -14.28 1.71 -8.04
CA VAL A 232 -14.58 2.96 -7.35
C VAL A 232 -13.29 3.62 -6.91
N LYS A 233 -13.26 4.95 -6.85
CA LYS A 233 -12.08 5.67 -6.35
C LYS A 233 -11.72 5.24 -4.93
N ALA A 234 -10.44 5.03 -4.68
CA ALA A 234 -9.93 4.76 -3.33
C ALA A 234 -10.30 5.92 -2.38
N PRO A 235 -10.49 5.66 -1.06
CA PRO A 235 -10.93 6.69 -0.12
C PRO A 235 -10.08 7.96 -0.14
N GLN A 236 -8.77 7.82 -0.33
CA GLN A 236 -7.82 8.92 -0.40
C GLN A 236 -7.30 9.17 -1.82
N TYR A 237 -8.12 8.92 -2.85
CA TYR A 237 -7.76 9.07 -4.27
C TYR A 237 -7.04 10.38 -4.60
N TYR A 238 -7.45 11.50 -4.00
CA TYR A 238 -6.89 12.82 -4.27
C TYR A 238 -5.70 13.21 -3.37
N ASN A 239 -5.33 12.37 -2.41
CA ASN A 239 -4.27 12.62 -1.44
C ASN A 239 -3.00 11.84 -1.79
N THR A 240 -2.48 12.08 -2.99
CA THR A 240 -1.35 11.32 -3.53
C THR A 240 -0.01 11.71 -2.90
N PHE A 241 1.01 10.91 -3.16
CA PHE A 241 2.40 11.31 -3.06
C PHE A 241 2.66 12.53 -3.95
N SER A 242 3.55 13.42 -3.50
CA SER A 242 4.09 14.53 -4.28
C SER A 242 5.53 14.75 -3.83
N ALA A 243 6.45 14.79 -4.79
CA ALA A 243 7.86 15.01 -4.53
C ALA A 243 8.20 16.44 -4.06
N ILE A 244 7.27 17.41 -4.21
CA ILE A 244 7.46 18.83 -3.83
C ILE A 244 6.75 19.18 -2.50
N ALA A 245 6.16 18.22 -1.78
CA ALA A 245 5.45 18.49 -0.52
C ALA A 245 6.09 17.81 0.69
N SER A 246 6.19 18.56 1.79
CA SER A 246 6.62 18.12 3.11
C SER A 246 6.01 16.77 3.48
N ILE A 247 6.86 15.82 3.88
CA ILE A 247 6.51 14.50 4.44
C ILE A 247 5.30 14.67 5.37
N SER A 248 4.11 14.39 4.84
CA SER A 248 2.86 14.55 5.55
C SER A 248 2.44 13.16 5.97
N SER A 249 2.76 12.80 7.21
CA SER A 249 2.26 11.58 7.84
C SER A 249 0.75 11.53 7.66
N VAL A 250 0.21 10.45 7.11
CA VAL A 250 -1.21 10.42 6.76
C VAL A 250 -2.05 10.37 8.04
N THR A 251 -1.60 9.61 9.05
CA THR A 251 -2.38 9.40 10.29
C THR A 251 -1.57 9.03 11.54
N GLY A 252 -0.30 8.62 11.44
CA GLY A 252 0.45 8.02 12.57
C GLY A 252 0.04 6.56 12.90
N ASP A 253 -1.19 6.19 12.56
CA ASP A 253 -1.76 4.86 12.76
C ASP A 253 -2.49 4.40 11.49
N ILE A 254 -1.97 3.38 10.81
CA ILE A 254 -2.60 2.85 9.59
C ILE A 254 -3.86 2.02 9.88
N PHE A 255 -4.14 1.71 11.15
CA PHE A 255 -5.33 1.00 11.60
C PHE A 255 -6.41 1.95 12.14
N GLY A 256 -6.08 3.24 12.28
CA GLY A 256 -7.03 4.27 12.67
C GLY A 256 -8.09 4.50 11.59
N PRO A 257 -9.29 4.96 11.95
CA PRO A 257 -10.35 5.25 10.98
C PRO A 257 -9.92 6.29 9.94
N GLU A 258 -9.03 7.22 10.30
CA GLU A 258 -8.48 8.24 9.42
C GLU A 258 -7.69 7.64 8.25
N ALA A 259 -7.10 6.44 8.43
CA ALA A 259 -6.23 5.81 7.43
C ALA A 259 -7.02 5.34 6.19
N THR A 260 -8.34 5.22 6.33
CA THR A 260 -9.28 4.81 5.28
C THR A 260 -10.41 5.82 5.10
N ALA A 261 -10.32 6.98 5.76
CA ALA A 261 -11.33 8.02 5.64
C ALA A 261 -11.34 8.61 4.22
N TYR A 262 -12.54 8.91 3.73
CA TYR A 262 -12.71 9.57 2.46
C TYR A 262 -12.09 10.98 2.50
N MET A 263 -11.29 11.31 1.49
CA MET A 263 -10.75 12.64 1.28
C MET A 263 -11.36 13.27 0.03
N ALA A 264 -12.02 14.40 0.22
CA ALA A 264 -12.62 15.15 -0.87
C ALA A 264 -11.53 15.67 -1.84
N PRO A 265 -11.88 15.86 -3.13
CA PRO A 265 -10.98 16.54 -4.05
C PRO A 265 -10.58 17.92 -3.51
N PRO A 266 -9.34 18.39 -3.77
CA PRO A 266 -8.95 19.75 -3.47
C PRO A 266 -9.95 20.71 -4.08
N ALA A 267 -10.44 21.69 -3.30
CA ALA A 267 -11.20 22.78 -3.86
C ALA A 267 -10.34 23.47 -4.93
N ASN A 268 -10.93 23.84 -6.08
CA ASN A 268 -10.26 24.67 -7.07
C ASN A 268 -9.86 25.99 -6.39
N VAL A 269 -8.63 26.07 -5.89
CA VAL A 269 -8.07 27.32 -5.42
C VAL A 269 -7.80 28.14 -6.67
N SER A 270 -8.70 29.07 -6.98
CA SER A 270 -8.40 30.17 -7.88
C SER A 270 -7.12 30.82 -7.39
N ASN A 271 -6.06 30.78 -8.21
CA ASN A 271 -4.77 31.41 -7.96
C ASN A 271 -4.96 32.84 -7.41
N SER A 272 -4.84 33.00 -6.10
CA SER A 272 -4.41 34.26 -5.49
C SER A 272 -3.07 33.99 -4.83
N SER A 273 -2.02 34.26 -5.58
CA SER A 273 -0.66 34.41 -5.08
C SER A 273 -0.65 35.38 -3.91
N ASN A 274 -0.32 34.91 -2.70
CA ASN A 274 0.31 35.75 -1.68
C ASN A 274 1.12 34.92 -0.67
N SER A 275 2.43 35.00 -0.88
CA SER A 275 3.53 35.16 0.07
C SER A 275 3.74 34.19 1.25
N SER A 276 4.94 33.61 1.21
CA SER A 276 5.92 33.56 2.31
C SER A 276 5.50 32.92 3.63
N ASN A 277 6.07 31.75 3.89
CA ASN A 277 6.73 31.48 5.16
C ASN A 277 7.78 30.37 4.96
N ASN A 278 9.04 30.80 4.76
CA ASN A 278 10.19 29.95 5.03
C ASN A 278 10.27 29.76 6.54
N SER A 279 9.89 28.59 7.02
CA SER A 279 10.33 28.10 8.32
C SER A 279 11.13 26.84 8.06
N ALA A 280 12.45 26.98 8.09
CA ALA A 280 13.37 25.85 8.16
C ALA A 280 13.00 25.04 9.42
N VAL A 281 12.39 23.87 9.22
CA VAL A 281 12.14 22.94 10.32
C VAL A 281 13.45 22.21 10.59
N SER A 282 14.05 22.55 11.73
CA SER A 282 15.17 21.84 12.31
C SER A 282 14.83 20.36 12.50
N LEU A 283 15.67 19.48 11.94
CA LEU A 283 15.70 18.05 12.24
C LEU A 283 16.12 17.86 13.71
N GLU A 284 15.19 18.05 14.64
CA GLU A 284 15.38 17.52 15.99
C GLU A 284 14.99 16.04 16.00
N ARG A 285 16.01 15.20 16.27
CA ARG A 285 15.89 13.80 16.67
C ARG A 285 14.72 13.63 17.65
N ARG A 286 13.63 12.99 17.23
CA ARG A 286 12.64 12.47 18.19
C ARG A 286 13.19 11.17 18.79
N SER A 287 13.66 11.28 20.03
CA SER A 287 13.85 10.13 20.92
C SER A 287 12.48 9.52 21.21
N TYR A 288 12.29 8.25 20.87
CA TYR A 288 11.11 7.50 21.30
C TYR A 288 11.38 6.98 22.70
N ASP A 289 10.83 7.64 23.72
CA ASP A 289 10.87 7.15 25.08
C ASP A 289 9.92 5.93 25.22
N ASN A 290 10.51 4.80 25.60
CA ASN A 290 9.79 3.62 26.03
C ASN A 290 9.10 3.90 27.37
N ALA A 291 7.83 4.29 27.34
CA ALA A 291 6.99 4.28 28.53
C ALA A 291 5.66 3.58 28.24
N ALA A 292 5.61 2.29 28.57
CA ALA A 292 4.36 1.61 28.86
C ALA A 292 3.67 2.38 29.99
N THR A 293 2.55 3.06 29.69
CA THR A 293 1.71 3.65 30.71
C THR A 293 0.78 2.58 31.27
N PRO A 294 0.79 2.30 32.59
CA PRO A 294 -0.15 1.38 33.18
C PRO A 294 -1.54 2.05 33.24
N LEU A 295 -2.56 1.32 32.80
CA LEU A 295 -3.96 1.66 32.99
C LEU A 295 -4.24 1.95 34.48
N ARG A 296 -4.56 3.20 34.79
CA ARG A 296 -5.13 3.60 36.09
C ARG A 296 -6.60 3.22 36.09
N LEU A 297 -6.96 2.21 36.89
CA LEU A 297 -8.33 2.02 37.37
C LEU A 297 -8.73 3.24 38.19
N ASN A 298 -9.77 3.96 37.77
CA ASN A 298 -10.50 4.86 38.66
C ASN A 298 -11.96 4.40 38.76
N SER A 299 -12.31 4.15 40.01
CA SER A 299 -13.53 3.63 40.61
C SER A 299 -14.84 4.30 40.15
N ILE A 300 -15.81 3.47 39.78
CA ILE A 300 -17.25 3.67 39.99
C ILE A 300 -17.49 3.24 41.46
N ILE A 301 -18.34 3.78 42.35
CA ILE A 301 -19.72 4.27 42.35
C ILE A 301 -19.90 5.06 43.68
N LEU A 302 -20.76 6.10 43.74
CA LEU A 302 -21.92 6.19 44.65
C LEU A 302 -22.57 7.59 44.62
N ILE A 303 -23.72 7.66 43.95
CA ILE A 303 -24.75 8.67 44.19
C ILE A 303 -25.64 8.12 45.30
N GLY A 304 -25.67 8.79 46.44
CA GLY A 304 -26.57 8.47 47.54
C GLY A 304 -27.96 9.05 47.32
N VAL A 305 -28.99 8.22 47.56
CA VAL A 305 -30.35 8.68 47.89
C VAL A 305 -30.88 7.83 49.05
N ALA A 306 -31.19 8.55 50.14
CA ALA A 306 -32.06 8.32 51.30
C ALA A 306 -32.69 6.93 51.58
N ALA A 307 -32.67 6.52 52.85
CA ALA A 307 -33.87 6.48 53.70
C ALA A 307 -33.58 6.09 55.16
N ILE A 308 -34.49 6.53 56.02
CA ILE A 308 -34.55 6.54 57.49
C ILE A 308 -34.90 5.16 58.07
N LEU A 309 -34.40 4.86 59.29
CA LEU A 309 -35.10 4.32 60.48
C LEU A 309 -34.03 3.80 61.47
N ALA A 310 -33.70 4.50 62.56
CA ALA A 310 -34.39 4.54 63.84
C ALA A 310 -34.48 3.17 64.56
N THR A 311 -33.77 3.09 65.71
CA THR A 311 -34.09 2.29 66.92
C THR A 311 -33.89 0.75 66.84
N ILE A 312 -33.44 -0.02 67.83
CA ILE A 312 -33.12 0.16 69.27
C ILE A 312 -32.58 -1.21 69.82
N PHE A 313 -31.90 -1.18 70.97
CA PHE A 313 -31.64 -2.22 72.00
C PHE A 313 -30.49 -3.25 71.89
N MET A 314 -29.65 -3.13 72.92
CA MET A 314 -28.77 -4.08 73.65
C MET A 314 -27.45 -4.50 73.00
#